data_AF-A0A3D1M1Z4-F1
#
_entry.id   AF-A0A3D1M1Z4-F1
#
_cell.length_a   1.000
_cell.length_b   1.000
_cell.length_c   1.000
_cell.angle_alpha   90.00
_cell.angle_beta   90.00
_cell.angle_gamma   90.00
#
_symmetry.space_group_name_H-M   'P 1'
#
loop_
_entity.id
_entity.type
_entity.pdbx_description
1 polymer ?
#
loop_
_entity_poly.entity_id
_entity_poly.type
_entity_poly.pdbx_seq_one_letter_code
_entity_poly.pdbx_strand_id
1 'polypeptide(L)'
;MGLQEEIQETLERLDEAIHYERSSEDPERTIRLIHLGFVLNEAKKYVTSLQKEATSLLLDSEWDQTPYQSQQFSMETKTGNPRKKWDHMALANVVAKRIHDRSIDMDTGEVTKTAQQQIQELLEYASPSYWRVTALKEIGIDPDDYCEVQDPITNLIYRSNEETNG
;
A
#
# COMPACT_ATOMS: atom_id res chain seq x y z
N MET A 1 17.34 30.37 -4.34
CA MET A 1 16.87 29.38 -3.37
C MET A 1 16.39 28.19 -4.16
N GLY A 2 16.79 26.99 -3.78
CA GLY A 2 16.31 25.78 -4.46
C GLY A 2 14.83 25.54 -4.14
N LEU A 3 14.07 24.95 -5.07
CA LEU A 3 12.66 24.57 -4.85
C LEU A 3 12.46 23.76 -3.55
N GLN A 4 13.45 22.94 -3.20
CA GLN A 4 13.47 22.16 -1.96
C GLN A 4 13.56 23.04 -0.70
N GLU A 5 14.37 24.09 -0.72
CA GLU A 5 14.55 25.01 0.43
C GLU A 5 13.26 25.80 0.69
N GLU A 6 12.59 26.28 -0.37
CA GLU A 6 11.34 27.04 -0.25
C GLU A 6 10.18 26.20 0.31
N ILE A 7 10.09 24.92 -0.11
CA ILE A 7 9.10 23.99 0.42
C ILE A 7 9.39 23.69 1.90
N GLN A 8 10.65 23.46 2.25
CA GLN A 8 11.06 23.16 3.61
C GLN A 8 10.73 24.34 4.56
N GLU A 9 11.08 25.56 4.18
CA GLU A 9 10.76 26.77 4.96
C GLU A 9 9.24 26.94 5.16
N THR A 10 8.45 26.65 4.13
CA THR A 10 6.98 26.74 4.21
C THR A 10 6.40 25.70 5.18
N LEU A 11 6.94 24.48 5.19
CA LEU A 11 6.53 23.42 6.11
C LEU A 11 6.91 23.74 7.57
N GLU A 12 8.10 24.29 7.79
CA GLU A 12 8.57 24.72 9.12
C GLU A 12 7.66 25.80 9.70
N ARG A 13 7.32 26.82 8.90
CA ARG A 13 6.38 27.88 9.32
C ARG A 13 4.99 27.35 9.65
N LEU A 14 4.55 26.31 8.94
CA LEU A 14 3.26 25.67 9.19
C LEU A 14 3.27 24.87 10.49
N ASP A 15 4.38 24.18 10.78
CA ASP A 15 4.59 23.48 12.06
C ASP A 15 4.60 24.48 13.22
N GLU A 16 5.34 25.59 13.10
CA GLU A 16 5.36 26.67 14.09
C GLU A 16 3.96 27.24 14.36
N ALA A 17 3.17 27.47 13.29
CA ALA A 17 1.80 27.97 13.41
C ALA A 17 0.89 27.00 14.19
N ILE A 18 1.02 25.68 13.94
CA ILE A 18 0.28 24.66 14.70
C ILE A 18 0.78 24.60 16.15
N HIS A 19 2.09 24.72 16.36
CA HIS A 19 2.69 24.69 17.68
C HIS A 19 2.22 25.86 18.55
N TYR A 20 2.16 27.06 17.98
CA TYR A 20 1.65 28.27 18.63
C TYR A 20 0.21 28.10 19.15
N GLU A 21 -0.67 27.46 18.37
CA GLU A 21 -2.06 27.23 18.77
C GLU A 21 -2.20 26.24 19.94
N ARG A 22 -1.17 25.41 20.24
CA ARG A 22 -1.21 24.49 21.40
C ARG A 22 -1.26 25.21 22.74
N SER A 23 -0.61 26.36 22.83
CA SER A 23 -0.51 27.17 24.06
C SER A 23 -1.41 28.41 24.04
N SER A 24 -2.12 28.66 22.94
CA SER A 24 -2.98 29.83 22.77
C SER A 24 -4.26 29.69 23.62
N GLU A 25 -4.59 30.71 24.42
CA GLU A 25 -5.86 30.80 25.16
C GLU A 25 -6.92 31.66 24.45
N ASP A 26 -6.67 31.99 23.18
CA ASP A 26 -7.55 32.85 22.38
C ASP A 26 -8.93 32.19 22.14
N PRO A 27 -10.05 32.90 22.44
CA PRO A 27 -11.40 32.43 22.13
C PRO A 27 -11.63 32.03 20.66
N GLU A 28 -10.90 32.65 19.72
CA GLU A 28 -11.00 32.35 18.28
C GLU A 28 -10.12 31.17 17.82
N ARG A 29 -9.29 30.61 18.70
CA ARG A 29 -8.38 29.47 18.41
C ARG A 29 -9.10 28.34 17.69
N THR A 30 -10.27 27.94 18.20
CA THR A 30 -11.04 26.83 17.63
C THR A 30 -11.41 27.09 16.18
N ILE A 31 -11.81 28.32 15.84
CA ILE A 31 -12.19 28.71 14.49
C ILE A 31 -10.95 28.70 13.58
N ARG A 32 -9.80 29.21 14.06
CA ARG A 32 -8.54 29.18 13.29
C ARG A 32 -8.08 27.76 13.01
N LEU A 33 -8.13 26.87 14.00
CA LEU A 33 -7.77 25.45 13.83
C LEU A 33 -8.67 24.73 12.81
N ILE A 34 -9.97 25.04 12.78
CA ILE A 34 -10.89 24.50 11.76
C ILE A 34 -10.48 24.93 10.36
N HIS A 35 -10.20 26.23 10.17
CA HIS A 35 -9.77 26.76 8.87
C HIS A 35 -8.41 26.20 8.46
N LEU A 36 -7.47 26.09 9.40
CA LEU A 36 -6.15 25.50 9.17
C LEU A 36 -6.28 24.03 8.73
N GLY A 37 -7.12 23.24 9.41
CA GLY A 37 -7.41 21.86 9.01
C GLY A 37 -7.99 21.76 7.59
N PHE A 38 -8.87 22.68 7.20
CA PHE A 38 -9.40 22.74 5.83
C PHE A 38 -8.28 23.05 4.81
N VAL A 39 -7.48 24.08 5.04
CA VAL A 39 -6.39 24.50 4.14
C VAL A 39 -5.36 23.38 3.98
N LEU A 40 -4.98 22.72 5.07
CA LEU A 40 -4.05 21.58 5.05
C LEU A 40 -4.58 20.42 4.21
N ASN A 41 -5.88 20.14 4.28
CA ASN A 41 -6.49 19.08 3.50
C ASN A 41 -6.49 19.41 1.99
N GLU A 42 -6.76 20.67 1.62
CA GLU A 42 -6.65 21.12 0.23
C GLU A 42 -5.20 21.07 -0.27
N ALA A 43 -4.25 21.55 0.53
CA ALA A 43 -2.83 21.47 0.22
C ALA A 43 -2.38 20.02 0.02
N LYS A 44 -2.83 19.09 0.89
CA LYS A 44 -2.55 17.65 0.76
C LYS A 44 -3.03 17.09 -0.59
N LYS A 45 -4.26 17.43 -1.02
CA LYS A 45 -4.79 16.99 -2.31
C LYS A 45 -3.93 17.51 -3.47
N TYR A 46 -3.53 18.77 -3.39
CA TYR A 46 -2.72 19.41 -4.42
C TYR A 46 -1.32 18.78 -4.51
N VAL A 47 -0.62 18.62 -3.38
CA VAL A 47 0.69 17.94 -3.31
C VAL A 47 0.59 16.50 -3.83
N THR A 48 -0.49 15.78 -3.48
CA THR A 48 -0.72 14.42 -4.01
C THR A 48 -0.84 14.42 -5.54
N SER A 49 -1.48 15.44 -6.12
CA SER A 49 -1.59 15.58 -7.57
C SER A 49 -0.24 15.85 -8.22
N LEU A 50 0.53 16.80 -7.68
CA LEU A 50 1.87 17.13 -8.17
C LEU A 50 2.82 15.92 -8.09
N GLN A 51 2.75 15.15 -7.00
CA GLN A 51 3.55 13.94 -6.83
C GLN A 51 3.20 12.89 -7.89
N LYS A 52 1.92 12.71 -8.23
CA LYS A 52 1.50 11.80 -9.30
C LYS A 52 2.01 12.24 -10.66
N GLU A 53 1.95 13.54 -10.95
CA GLU A 53 2.47 14.10 -12.19
C GLU A 53 3.98 13.92 -12.31
N ALA A 54 4.75 14.27 -11.26
CA ALA A 54 6.19 14.04 -11.21
C ALA A 54 6.56 12.56 -11.38
N THR A 55 5.78 11.66 -10.77
CA THR A 55 5.94 10.20 -10.94
C THR A 55 5.70 9.77 -12.38
N SER A 56 4.65 10.28 -13.03
CA SER A 56 4.37 9.97 -14.44
C SER A 56 5.51 10.44 -15.35
N LEU A 57 5.95 11.69 -15.18
CA LEU A 57 7.06 12.25 -15.98
C LEU A 57 8.36 11.46 -15.82
N LEU A 58 8.66 10.98 -14.61
CA LEU A 58 9.84 10.16 -14.36
C LEU A 58 9.70 8.77 -15.00
N LEU A 59 8.52 8.14 -14.93
CA LEU A 59 8.27 6.84 -15.56
C LEU A 59 8.25 6.92 -17.09
N ASP A 60 7.85 8.05 -17.67
CA ASP A 60 7.87 8.32 -19.12
C ASP A 60 9.26 8.69 -19.64
N SER A 61 10.24 8.90 -18.75
CA SER A 61 11.61 9.26 -19.12
C SER A 61 12.49 8.02 -19.37
N GLU A 62 13.62 8.22 -20.06
CA GLU A 62 14.67 7.19 -20.28
C GLU A 62 15.48 6.89 -19.01
N TRP A 63 14.94 7.18 -17.82
CA TRP A 63 15.64 7.00 -16.56
C TRP A 63 15.85 5.51 -16.23
N ASP A 64 17.06 5.19 -15.74
CA ASP A 64 17.41 3.85 -15.27
C ASP A 64 16.63 3.50 -14.00
N GLN A 65 15.71 2.55 -14.10
CA GLN A 65 14.81 2.10 -13.02
C GLN A 65 15.52 1.26 -11.94
N THR A 66 16.86 1.23 -11.92
CA THR A 66 17.61 0.59 -10.84
C THR A 66 17.34 1.28 -9.50
N PRO A 67 17.36 0.53 -8.37
CA PRO A 67 17.16 1.11 -7.07
C PRO A 67 18.13 2.28 -6.82
N TYR A 68 17.58 3.43 -6.50
CA TYR A 68 18.36 4.63 -6.20
C TYR A 68 18.50 4.79 -4.69
N GLN A 69 19.70 5.13 -4.23
CA GLN A 69 19.96 5.39 -2.82
C GLN A 69 20.78 6.67 -2.67
N SER A 70 20.30 7.56 -1.80
CA SER A 70 20.99 8.76 -1.37
C SER A 70 21.22 8.74 0.14
N GLN A 71 21.83 9.79 0.70
CA GLN A 71 21.90 9.95 2.16
C GLN A 71 20.52 10.17 2.80
N GLN A 72 19.57 10.78 2.08
CA GLN A 72 18.28 11.21 2.65
C GLN A 72 17.15 10.21 2.41
N PHE A 73 17.17 9.51 1.27
CA PHE A 73 16.11 8.58 0.89
C PHE A 73 16.61 7.47 -0.03
N SER A 74 15.85 6.38 -0.09
CA SER A 74 15.95 5.32 -1.08
C SER A 74 14.69 5.27 -1.93
N MET A 75 14.85 4.86 -3.19
CA MET A 75 13.76 4.71 -4.14
C MET A 75 13.88 3.35 -4.85
N GLU A 76 12.74 2.66 -4.94
CA GLU A 76 12.61 1.43 -5.72
C GLU A 76 11.40 1.50 -6.65
N THR A 77 11.49 0.81 -7.79
CA THR A 77 10.37 0.62 -8.71
C THR A 77 9.71 -0.74 -8.44
N LYS A 78 8.39 -0.75 -8.27
CA LYS A 78 7.62 -1.97 -8.12
C LYS A 78 6.57 -2.06 -9.23
N THR A 79 6.82 -2.97 -10.17
CA THR A 79 5.86 -3.31 -11.22
C THR A 79 4.97 -4.45 -10.76
N GLY A 80 3.67 -4.30 -10.94
CA GLY A 80 2.70 -5.35 -10.67
C GLY A 80 1.50 -5.25 -11.59
N ASN A 81 0.89 -6.39 -11.89
CA ASN A 81 -0.33 -6.44 -12.69
C ASN A 81 -1.54 -6.24 -11.76
N PRO A 82 -2.30 -5.14 -11.92
CA PRO A 82 -3.53 -4.94 -11.18
C PRO A 82 -4.52 -6.05 -11.55
N ARG A 83 -5.25 -6.56 -10.56
CA ARG A 83 -6.28 -7.57 -10.76
C ARG A 83 -7.62 -7.02 -10.32
N LYS A 84 -8.62 -7.06 -11.20
CA LYS A 84 -9.99 -6.59 -10.96
C LYS A 84 -10.99 -7.71 -11.21
N LYS A 85 -12.24 -7.48 -10.79
CA LYS A 85 -13.37 -8.39 -11.02
C LYS A 85 -13.05 -9.85 -10.66
N TRP A 86 -12.63 -10.07 -9.42
CA TRP A 86 -12.35 -11.40 -8.92
C TRP A 86 -13.63 -12.24 -8.85
N ASP A 87 -13.57 -13.47 -9.35
CA ASP A 87 -14.57 -14.50 -9.05
C ASP A 87 -14.26 -15.10 -7.67
N HIS A 88 -14.64 -14.35 -6.63
CA HIS A 88 -14.38 -14.72 -5.25
C HIS A 88 -14.98 -16.08 -4.87
N MET A 89 -16.15 -16.42 -5.43
CA MET A 89 -16.84 -17.66 -5.10
C MET A 89 -16.14 -18.86 -5.74
N ALA A 90 -15.82 -18.80 -7.04
CA ALA A 90 -15.10 -19.87 -7.71
C ALA A 90 -13.73 -20.10 -7.07
N LEU A 91 -12.99 -19.01 -6.82
CA LEU A 91 -11.66 -19.09 -6.22
C LEU A 91 -11.70 -19.65 -4.79
N ALA A 92 -12.64 -19.21 -3.94
CA ALA A 92 -12.79 -19.73 -2.59
C ALA A 92 -13.11 -21.23 -2.58
N ASN A 93 -13.96 -21.70 -3.50
CA ASN A 93 -14.28 -23.13 -3.62
C ASN A 93 -13.06 -23.96 -3.99
N VAL A 94 -12.24 -23.48 -4.93
CA VAL A 94 -11.03 -24.20 -5.37
C VAL A 94 -9.97 -24.22 -4.27
N VAL A 95 -9.77 -23.11 -3.56
CA VAL A 95 -8.84 -23.05 -2.42
C VAL A 95 -9.32 -23.96 -1.29
N ALA A 96 -10.60 -23.90 -0.91
CA ALA A 96 -11.16 -24.75 0.13
C ALA A 96 -11.04 -26.24 -0.23
N LYS A 97 -11.32 -26.60 -1.49
CA LYS A 97 -11.11 -27.96 -1.99
C LYS A 97 -9.63 -28.38 -1.89
N ARG A 98 -8.70 -27.50 -2.27
CA ARG A 98 -7.27 -27.79 -2.20
C ARG A 98 -6.76 -28.00 -0.77
N ILE A 99 -7.27 -27.21 0.17
CA ILE A 99 -7.00 -27.36 1.61
C ILE A 99 -7.58 -28.69 2.12
N HIS A 100 -8.82 -29.02 1.74
CA HIS A 100 -9.46 -30.27 2.11
C HIS A 100 -8.68 -31.48 1.58
N ASP A 101 -8.35 -31.49 0.29
CA ASP A 101 -7.61 -32.59 -0.34
C ASP A 101 -6.23 -32.80 0.33
N ARG A 102 -5.56 -31.70 0.72
CA ARG A 102 -4.28 -31.76 1.46
C ARG A 102 -4.41 -32.19 2.91
N SER A 103 -5.62 -32.14 3.45
CA SER A 103 -5.91 -32.62 4.80
C SER A 103 -6.19 -34.12 4.84
N ILE A 104 -6.27 -34.81 3.71
CA ILE A 104 -6.48 -36.26 3.66
C ILE A 104 -5.13 -36.98 3.70
N ASP A 105 -4.97 -37.86 4.68
CA ASP A 105 -3.84 -38.79 4.73
C ASP A 105 -3.96 -39.80 3.58
N MET A 106 -2.93 -39.91 2.74
CA MET A 106 -2.98 -40.78 1.56
C MET A 106 -2.91 -42.28 1.91
N ASP A 107 -2.38 -42.63 3.08
CA ASP A 107 -2.22 -44.01 3.52
C ASP A 107 -3.47 -44.53 4.25
N THR A 108 -4.17 -43.66 4.99
CA THR A 108 -5.35 -44.04 5.79
C THR A 108 -6.68 -43.55 5.22
N GLY A 109 -6.66 -42.52 4.37
CA GLY A 109 -7.86 -41.82 3.90
C GLY A 109 -8.53 -40.95 4.98
N GLU A 110 -7.92 -40.79 6.15
CA GLU A 110 -8.48 -39.99 7.24
C GLU A 110 -8.21 -38.50 7.06
N VAL A 111 -9.17 -37.68 7.51
CA VAL A 111 -9.02 -36.22 7.51
C VAL A 111 -8.21 -35.78 8.73
N THR A 112 -7.02 -35.28 8.48
CA THR A 112 -6.02 -34.86 9.48
C THR A 112 -6.25 -33.47 10.07
N LYS A 113 -7.07 -32.62 9.42
CA LYS A 113 -7.39 -31.25 9.89
C LYS A 113 -8.88 -31.09 10.16
N THR A 114 -9.23 -30.51 11.29
CA THR A 114 -10.62 -30.15 11.59
C THR A 114 -11.10 -29.00 10.70
N ALA A 115 -12.42 -28.82 10.59
CA ALA A 115 -13.00 -27.70 9.84
C ALA A 115 -12.49 -26.33 10.32
N GLN A 116 -12.28 -26.17 11.63
CA GLN A 116 -11.72 -24.93 12.19
C GLN A 116 -10.30 -24.67 11.72
N GLN A 117 -9.45 -25.70 11.67
CA GLN A 117 -8.07 -25.60 11.18
C GLN A 117 -8.04 -25.29 9.68
N GLN A 118 -8.94 -25.89 8.89
CA GLN A 118 -9.05 -25.62 7.46
C GLN A 118 -9.52 -24.17 7.17
N ILE A 119 -10.44 -23.63 7.97
CA ILE A 119 -10.86 -22.22 7.88
C ILE A 119 -9.70 -21.29 8.26
N GLN A 120 -8.93 -21.62 9.28
CA GLN A 120 -7.77 -20.83 9.68
C GLN A 120 -6.71 -20.78 8.56
N GLU A 121 -6.44 -21.92 7.93
CA GLU A 121 -5.54 -22.02 6.77
C GLU A 121 -6.05 -21.24 5.55
N LEU A 122 -7.37 -21.18 5.32
CA LEU A 122 -7.95 -20.36 4.26
C LEU A 122 -7.54 -18.88 4.38
N LEU A 123 -7.39 -18.38 5.61
CA LEU A 123 -6.96 -17.00 5.88
C LEU A 123 -5.49 -16.72 5.53
N GLU A 124 -4.70 -17.75 5.23
CA GLU A 124 -3.34 -17.60 4.68
C GLU A 124 -3.41 -17.23 3.18
N TYR A 125 -4.46 -17.65 2.47
CA TYR A 125 -4.64 -17.37 1.05
C TYR A 125 -5.50 -16.13 0.78
N ALA A 126 -6.39 -15.78 1.71
CA ALA A 126 -7.32 -14.66 1.57
C ALA A 126 -7.21 -13.63 2.72
N SER A 127 -7.45 -12.37 2.40
CA SER A 127 -7.63 -11.25 3.33
C SER A 127 -8.97 -10.56 3.02
N PRO A 128 -9.60 -9.81 3.95
CA PRO A 128 -10.93 -9.21 3.72
C PRO A 128 -11.07 -8.38 2.44
N SER A 129 -9.96 -7.88 1.90
CA SER A 129 -9.97 -7.01 0.71
C SER A 129 -9.19 -7.56 -0.48
N TYR A 130 -8.43 -8.65 -0.35
CA TYR A 130 -7.59 -9.17 -1.44
C TYR A 130 -7.17 -10.64 -1.26
N TRP A 131 -6.77 -11.26 -2.37
CA TRP A 131 -6.18 -12.60 -2.40
C TRP A 131 -4.65 -12.53 -2.44
N ARG A 132 -3.98 -13.44 -1.72
CA ARG A 132 -2.52 -13.53 -1.71
C ARG A 132 -2.04 -14.38 -2.89
N VAL A 133 -1.82 -13.71 -4.03
CA VAL A 133 -1.39 -14.31 -5.31
C VAL A 133 -0.21 -15.27 -5.15
N THR A 134 0.82 -14.91 -4.39
CA THR A 134 1.99 -15.79 -4.17
C THR A 134 1.61 -17.09 -3.46
N ALA A 135 0.80 -17.00 -2.40
CA ALA A 135 0.34 -18.16 -1.65
C ALA A 135 -0.59 -19.06 -2.49
N LEU A 136 -1.44 -18.48 -3.34
CA LEU A 136 -2.28 -19.24 -4.28
C LEU A 136 -1.44 -20.07 -5.26
N LYS A 137 -0.34 -19.49 -5.76
CA LYS A 137 0.58 -20.18 -6.67
C LYS A 137 1.30 -21.35 -5.99
N GLU A 138 1.65 -21.22 -4.71
CA GLU A 138 2.24 -22.32 -3.90
C GLU A 138 1.31 -23.53 -3.78
N ILE A 139 0.00 -23.32 -3.93
CA ILE A 139 -0.99 -24.41 -3.93
C ILE A 139 -1.41 -24.89 -5.31
N GLY A 140 -0.77 -24.34 -6.35
CA GLY A 140 -1.01 -24.69 -7.76
C GLY A 140 -2.28 -24.09 -8.32
N ILE A 141 -2.77 -22.99 -7.75
CA ILE A 141 -3.90 -22.23 -8.29
C ILE A 141 -3.33 -21.03 -9.03
N ASP A 142 -3.67 -20.88 -10.31
CA ASP A 142 -3.36 -19.67 -11.04
C ASP A 142 -4.43 -18.60 -10.74
N PRO A 143 -4.10 -17.49 -10.05
CA PRO A 143 -5.07 -16.45 -9.75
C PRO A 143 -5.59 -15.73 -11.01
N ASP A 144 -4.84 -15.77 -12.12
CA ASP A 144 -5.21 -15.07 -13.35
C ASP A 144 -6.42 -15.75 -14.05
N ASP A 145 -6.70 -17.01 -13.74
CA ASP A 145 -7.91 -17.74 -14.18
C ASP A 145 -9.20 -17.21 -13.52
N TYR A 146 -9.09 -16.46 -12.42
CA TYR A 146 -10.22 -16.04 -11.58
C TYR A 146 -10.36 -14.51 -11.47
N CYS A 147 -9.65 -13.75 -12.30
CA CYS A 147 -9.75 -12.30 -12.29
C CYS A 147 -9.38 -11.69 -13.66
N GLU A 148 -9.74 -10.42 -13.86
CA GLU A 148 -9.26 -9.64 -14.99
C GLU A 148 -7.89 -9.03 -14.63
N VAL A 149 -6.85 -9.49 -15.33
CA VAL A 149 -5.49 -8.93 -15.24
C VAL A 149 -5.41 -7.70 -16.13
N GLN A 150 -5.03 -6.56 -15.55
CA GLN A 150 -4.79 -5.32 -16.28
C GLN A 150 -3.32 -5.16 -16.65
N ASP A 151 -3.05 -4.17 -17.50
CA ASP A 151 -1.68 -3.81 -17.87
C ASP A 151 -0.82 -3.55 -16.63
N PRO A 152 0.47 -3.95 -16.68
CA PRO A 152 1.40 -3.72 -15.58
C PRO A 152 1.45 -2.24 -15.20
N ILE A 153 1.30 -1.95 -13.91
CA ILE A 153 1.52 -0.61 -13.37
C ILE A 153 2.82 -0.63 -12.58
N THR A 154 3.75 0.25 -12.97
CA THR A 154 4.98 0.52 -12.21
C THR A 154 4.70 1.62 -11.20
N ASN A 155 4.97 1.33 -9.93
CA ASN A 155 4.88 2.31 -8.84
C ASN A 155 6.29 2.67 -8.37
N LEU A 156 6.52 3.94 -8.08
CA LEU A 156 7.73 4.41 -7.39
C LEU A 156 7.48 4.42 -5.88
N ILE A 157 8.36 3.77 -5.13
CA ILE A 157 8.29 3.70 -3.68
C ILE A 157 9.49 4.47 -3.13
N TYR A 158 9.21 5.55 -2.40
CA TYR A 158 10.21 6.35 -1.69
C TYR A 158 10.22 5.95 -0.22
N ARG A 159 11.41 5.77 0.37
CA ARG A 159 11.61 5.55 1.80
C ARG A 159 12.63 6.54 2.33
N SER A 160 12.33 7.21 3.44
CA SER A 160 13.33 8.01 4.15
C SER A 160 14.41 7.09 4.70
N ASN A 161 15.65 7.53 4.61
CA ASN A 161 16.80 6.83 5.19
C ASN A 161 17.11 7.33 6.61
N GLU A 162 16.20 8.08 7.23
CA GLU A 162 16.38 8.55 8.60
C GLU A 162 16.68 7.34 9.50
N GLU A 163 17.88 7.34 10.08
CA GLU A 163 18.12 6.61 11.31
C GLU A 163 17.09 7.16 12.30
N THR A 164 16.10 6.34 12.66
CA THR A 164 15.33 6.52 13.88
C THR A 164 16.33 6.55 15.03
N ASN A 165 16.87 7.74 15.32
CA ASN A 165 17.44 8.03 16.62
C ASN A 165 16.26 8.04 17.58
N GLY A 166 16.35 7.15 18.58
CA GLY A 166 15.30 6.75 19.52
C GLY A 166 14.58 7.87 20.25
#